data_AF-A0A9X0HM71-F1
#
_entry.id   AF-A0A9X0HM71-F1
#
_cell.length_a   1.000
_cell.length_b   1.000
_cell.length_c   1.000
_cell.angle_alpha   90.00
_cell.angle_beta   90.00
_cell.angle_gamma   90.00
#
_symmetry.space_group_name_H-M   'P 1'
#
loop_
_entity.id
_entity.type
_entity.pdbx_description
1 polymer ?
#
loop_
_entity_poly.entity_id
_entity_poly.type
_entity_poly.pdbx_seq_one_letter_code
_entity_poly.pdbx_strand_id
1 'polypeptide(L)'
;MLLAAAAALLALRSTLNPAEIMVPGSAAAIAISRPDTALQHQLRLHLSDSANALPRLGRHALVEAFYAERNYAPAWHNAAGHALPLADSVLRVLSRAAAFGLDRRPYHYGALLALHDSLQAQSAAHLGQQSRDEALLTDALLQLFAHLQHGRVRASVLAADATAPTGPVAWLQQALQEQALANAVHHCQPASREYRQLQPALAAWLQTQPDWAPDALWQQPQFWSAAFSLERWRQAPVADTAYVLLNLPAYELQVLSQGRVVARHRVVIGKPQTPSPTLSSRISYFTTAADWHAPRSIPVNEILPCLRRESGYLAQHNYALYS
;
A
#
# COMPACT_ATOMS: atom_id res chain seq x y z
N MET A 1 29.74 21.28 -53.12
CA MET A 1 29.87 20.07 -53.98
C MET A 1 29.19 18.93 -53.25
N LEU A 2 27.88 18.80 -53.48
CA LEU A 2 27.20 17.69 -54.19
C LEU A 2 26.95 16.52 -53.22
N LEU A 3 25.76 15.97 -52.96
CA LEU A 3 24.35 16.09 -53.41
C LEU A 3 23.57 15.28 -52.32
N ALA A 4 22.49 15.74 -51.69
CA ALA A 4 21.12 15.96 -52.17
C ALA A 4 20.22 14.70 -52.24
N ALA A 5 18.94 14.94 -51.91
CA ALA A 5 17.71 14.15 -52.04
C ALA A 5 17.28 13.33 -50.80
N ALA A 6 16.10 13.53 -50.17
CA ALA A 6 14.85 14.09 -50.69
C ALA A 6 14.02 14.84 -49.61
N ALA A 7 13.57 16.05 -50.00
CA ALA A 7 12.33 16.71 -49.56
C ALA A 7 11.11 15.93 -50.15
N ALA A 8 9.84 16.09 -49.84
CA ALA A 8 9.00 17.17 -49.33
C ALA A 8 7.70 16.49 -48.81
N LEU A 9 6.93 17.04 -47.88
CA LEU A 9 5.87 18.02 -48.20
C LEU A 9 5.43 18.71 -46.90
N LEU A 10 5.56 20.03 -46.89
CA LEU A 10 4.85 20.92 -45.98
C LEU A 10 3.68 21.54 -46.77
N ALA A 11 2.58 21.78 -46.05
CA ALA A 11 1.56 22.80 -46.31
C ALA A 11 0.59 22.63 -47.49
N LEU A 12 -0.68 22.39 -47.13
CA LEU A 12 -1.77 23.20 -47.66
C LEU A 12 -2.68 23.62 -46.49
N ARG A 13 -2.56 24.88 -46.04
CA ARG A 13 -3.64 25.60 -45.37
C ARG A 13 -4.53 26.14 -46.48
N SER A 14 -5.84 25.90 -46.41
CA SER A 14 -6.87 26.95 -46.35
C SER A 14 -8.25 26.44 -46.77
N THR A 15 -9.26 27.05 -46.14
CA THR A 15 -10.68 27.12 -46.51
C THR A 15 -11.51 25.85 -46.30
N LEU A 16 -12.32 25.82 -45.24
CA LEU A 16 -13.78 26.04 -45.31
C LEU A 16 -14.44 25.83 -43.94
N ASN A 17 -15.07 26.91 -43.47
CA ASN A 17 -16.27 27.11 -42.64
C ASN A 17 -16.64 26.21 -41.43
N PRO A 18 -17.07 26.81 -40.29
CA PRO A 18 -17.64 26.11 -39.14
C PRO A 18 -19.17 26.14 -39.19
N ALA A 19 -19.82 25.10 -39.71
CA ALA A 19 -21.23 24.78 -39.47
C ALA A 19 -21.56 23.45 -40.15
N GLU A 20 -22.48 22.70 -39.56
CA GLU A 20 -23.13 21.50 -40.13
C GLU A 20 -22.34 20.18 -40.11
N ILE A 21 -22.24 19.58 -38.91
CA ILE A 21 -22.59 18.16 -38.79
C ILE A 21 -23.65 18.04 -37.69
N MET A 22 -24.89 18.04 -38.15
CA MET A 22 -26.04 17.47 -37.48
C MET A 22 -25.68 16.04 -37.04
N VAL A 23 -25.56 15.81 -35.73
CA VAL A 23 -25.52 14.46 -35.14
C VAL A 23 -26.97 14.09 -34.80
N PRO A 24 -27.63 13.21 -35.57
CA PRO A 24 -28.78 12.49 -35.05
C PRO A 24 -28.27 11.35 -34.18
N GLY A 25 -28.96 11.09 -33.07
CA GLY A 25 -28.75 9.89 -32.28
C GLY A 25 -27.98 10.15 -30.99
N SER A 26 -28.73 10.62 -30.00
CA SER A 26 -28.63 10.08 -28.65
C SER A 26 -28.52 8.55 -28.77
N ALA A 27 -27.31 8.03 -28.68
CA ALA A 27 -27.11 6.64 -28.34
C ALA A 27 -27.52 6.53 -26.87
N ALA A 28 -28.84 6.43 -26.66
CA ALA A 28 -29.41 5.83 -25.48
C ALA A 28 -28.61 4.57 -25.24
N ALA A 29 -27.78 4.59 -24.20
CA ALA A 29 -27.16 3.39 -23.68
C ALA A 29 -28.31 2.41 -23.49
N ILE A 30 -28.35 1.38 -24.34
CA ILE A 30 -29.29 0.29 -24.17
C ILE A 30 -28.88 -0.34 -22.85
N ALA A 31 -29.53 0.09 -21.78
CA ALA A 31 -29.58 -0.60 -20.53
C ALA A 31 -30.24 -1.94 -20.85
N ILE A 32 -29.42 -2.92 -21.22
CA ILE A 32 -29.82 -4.32 -21.19
C ILE A 32 -30.04 -4.59 -19.71
N SER A 33 -31.30 -4.43 -19.26
CA SER A 33 -31.76 -4.85 -17.95
C SER A 33 -31.55 -6.36 -17.89
N ARG A 34 -30.38 -6.78 -17.42
CA ARG A 34 -30.22 -8.13 -16.89
C ARG A 34 -31.26 -8.27 -15.77
N PRO A 35 -32.02 -9.37 -15.70
CA PRO A 35 -32.98 -9.53 -14.63
C PRO A 35 -32.25 -9.37 -13.29
N ASP A 36 -32.76 -8.46 -12.45
CA ASP A 36 -32.31 -8.24 -11.08
C ASP A 36 -32.36 -9.62 -10.38
N THR A 37 -31.19 -10.21 -10.12
CA THR A 37 -31.17 -11.56 -9.55
C THR A 37 -31.66 -11.49 -8.10
N ALA A 38 -32.28 -12.55 -7.59
CA ALA A 38 -32.72 -12.56 -6.19
C ALA A 38 -31.57 -12.23 -5.21
N LEU A 39 -30.34 -12.62 -5.55
CA LEU A 39 -29.13 -12.28 -4.81
C LEU A 39 -28.76 -10.80 -4.90
N GLN A 40 -28.87 -10.17 -6.07
CA GLN A 40 -28.63 -8.73 -6.27
C GLN A 40 -29.59 -7.89 -5.43
N HIS A 41 -30.89 -8.23 -5.45
CA HIS A 41 -31.88 -7.59 -4.61
C HIS A 41 -31.59 -7.79 -3.12
N GLN A 42 -31.25 -9.02 -2.71
CA GLN A 42 -30.89 -9.33 -1.32
C GLN A 42 -29.65 -8.55 -0.86
N LEU A 43 -28.63 -8.44 -1.71
CA LEU A 43 -27.43 -7.64 -1.44
C LEU A 43 -27.74 -6.17 -1.25
N ARG A 44 -28.59 -5.61 -2.11
CA ARG A 44 -29.05 -4.22 -1.98
C ARG A 44 -29.71 -4.01 -0.61
N LEU A 45 -30.66 -4.86 -0.23
CA LEU A 45 -31.33 -4.78 1.07
C LEU A 45 -30.36 -4.94 2.25
N HIS A 46 -29.45 -5.92 2.18
CA HIS A 46 -28.49 -6.20 3.25
C HIS A 46 -27.49 -5.05 3.47
N LEU A 47 -27.07 -4.35 2.42
CA LEU A 47 -26.12 -3.23 2.54
C LEU A 47 -26.82 -1.89 2.81
N SER A 48 -28.09 -1.72 2.40
CA SER A 48 -28.84 -0.49 2.65
C SER A 48 -29.39 -0.40 4.08
N ASP A 49 -29.60 -1.54 4.75
CA ASP A 49 -30.24 -1.59 6.06
C ASP A 49 -29.26 -2.09 7.14
N SER A 50 -28.75 -1.14 7.93
CA SER A 50 -27.85 -1.40 9.07
C SER A 50 -28.46 -2.30 10.17
N ALA A 51 -29.78 -2.51 10.17
CA ALA A 51 -30.47 -3.38 11.12
C ALA A 51 -30.39 -4.87 10.76
N ASN A 52 -30.06 -5.21 9.52
CA ASN A 52 -29.97 -6.60 9.08
C ASN A 52 -28.63 -7.24 9.50
N ALA A 53 -28.72 -8.46 10.02
CA ALA A 53 -27.65 -9.22 10.66
C ALA A 53 -26.51 -9.63 9.70
N LEU A 54 -25.73 -8.67 9.22
CA LEU A 54 -24.36 -8.91 8.77
C LEU A 54 -23.47 -9.04 10.01
N PRO A 55 -22.42 -9.89 9.97
CA PRO A 55 -21.28 -9.66 10.85
C PRO A 55 -20.82 -8.21 10.65
N ARG A 56 -20.47 -7.50 11.73
CA ARG A 56 -20.02 -6.09 11.61
C ARG A 56 -18.89 -6.00 10.58
N LEU A 57 -19.20 -5.50 9.38
CA LEU A 57 -18.24 -5.28 8.31
C LEU A 57 -17.22 -4.25 8.78
N GLY A 58 -15.93 -4.52 8.59
CA GLY A 58 -14.87 -3.59 8.98
C GLY A 58 -14.92 -2.28 8.19
N ARG A 59 -15.39 -2.33 6.93
CA ARG A 59 -15.44 -1.23 5.97
C ARG A 59 -16.78 -1.16 5.23
N HIS A 60 -17.89 -1.15 5.98
CA HIS A 60 -19.24 -1.10 5.41
C HIS A 60 -19.39 -0.10 4.24
N ALA A 61 -18.99 1.16 4.44
CA ALA A 61 -19.11 2.21 3.42
C ALA A 61 -18.35 1.89 2.12
N LEU A 62 -17.22 1.17 2.18
CA LEU A 62 -16.46 0.82 0.98
C LEU A 62 -17.07 -0.38 0.25
N VAL A 63 -17.59 -1.35 1.00
CA VAL A 63 -18.33 -2.48 0.45
C VAL A 63 -19.59 -1.97 -0.25
N GLU A 64 -20.31 -1.04 0.38
CA GLU A 64 -21.48 -0.40 -0.19
C GLU A 64 -21.13 0.38 -1.47
N ALA A 65 -20.08 1.22 -1.44
CA ALA A 65 -19.62 1.96 -2.63
C ALA A 65 -19.26 1.01 -3.79
N PHE A 66 -18.52 -0.07 -3.50
CA PHE A 66 -18.15 -1.08 -4.49
C PHE A 66 -19.37 -1.74 -5.15
N TYR A 67 -20.39 -2.12 -4.37
CA TYR A 67 -21.59 -2.74 -4.93
C TYR A 67 -22.53 -1.72 -5.59
N ALA A 68 -22.63 -0.49 -5.08
CA ALA A 68 -23.42 0.58 -5.69
C ALA A 68 -22.96 0.87 -7.12
N GLU A 69 -21.65 0.96 -7.37
CA GLU A 69 -21.07 1.14 -8.72
C GLU A 69 -21.38 -0.04 -9.66
N ARG A 70 -21.61 -1.23 -9.10
CA ARG A 70 -21.96 -2.46 -9.83
C ARG A 70 -23.48 -2.66 -9.96
N ASN A 71 -24.29 -1.67 -9.57
CA ASN A 71 -25.75 -1.82 -9.42
C ASN A 71 -26.16 -3.01 -8.54
N TYR A 72 -25.31 -3.36 -7.56
CA TYR A 72 -25.40 -4.51 -6.65
C TYR A 72 -25.24 -5.89 -7.33
N ALA A 73 -24.74 -5.95 -8.57
CA ALA A 73 -24.47 -7.23 -9.22
C ALA A 73 -23.42 -8.04 -8.42
N PRO A 74 -23.68 -9.33 -8.12
CA PRO A 74 -22.77 -10.20 -7.39
C PRO A 74 -21.37 -10.23 -8.01
N ALA A 75 -20.34 -10.29 -7.18
CA ALA A 75 -18.94 -10.33 -7.60
C ALA A 75 -18.33 -11.73 -7.47
N TRP A 76 -18.86 -12.55 -6.56
CA TRP A 76 -18.26 -13.81 -6.14
C TRP A 76 -19.10 -15.03 -6.49
N HIS A 77 -20.38 -14.86 -6.80
CA HIS A 77 -21.30 -15.91 -7.22
C HIS A 77 -21.84 -15.65 -8.63
N ASN A 78 -22.17 -16.73 -9.34
CA ASN A 78 -22.86 -16.64 -10.62
C ASN A 78 -24.39 -16.49 -10.44
N ALA A 79 -25.11 -16.30 -11.55
CA ALA A 79 -26.58 -16.18 -11.53
C ALA A 79 -27.31 -17.43 -11.01
N ALA A 80 -26.65 -18.60 -11.04
CA ALA A 80 -27.16 -19.84 -10.48
C ALA A 80 -26.86 -19.98 -8.97
N GLY A 81 -26.16 -19.02 -8.36
CA GLY A 81 -25.82 -19.02 -6.95
C GLY A 81 -24.58 -19.84 -6.58
N HIS A 82 -23.83 -20.34 -7.55
CA HIS A 82 -22.57 -21.04 -7.29
C HIS A 82 -21.41 -20.04 -7.17
N ALA A 83 -20.52 -20.29 -6.21
CA ALA A 83 -19.30 -19.52 -6.05
C ALA A 83 -18.42 -19.62 -7.30
N LEU A 84 -17.84 -18.50 -7.71
CA LEU A 84 -16.87 -18.39 -8.78
C LEU A 84 -15.48 -18.83 -8.27
N PRO A 85 -14.59 -19.36 -9.13
CA PRO A 85 -13.22 -19.73 -8.74
C PRO A 85 -12.40 -18.59 -8.12
N LEU A 86 -12.80 -17.35 -8.40
CA LEU A 86 -12.19 -16.17 -7.82
C LEU A 86 -12.51 -16.03 -6.32
N ALA A 87 -13.67 -16.50 -5.85
CA ALA A 87 -14.03 -16.53 -4.44
C ALA A 87 -13.08 -17.45 -3.65
N ASP A 88 -12.79 -18.66 -4.16
CA ASP A 88 -11.78 -19.56 -3.57
C ASP A 88 -10.39 -18.91 -3.52
N SER A 89 -10.07 -18.08 -4.53
CA SER A 89 -8.82 -17.36 -4.58
C SER A 89 -8.70 -16.31 -3.47
N VAL A 90 -9.80 -15.72 -3.02
CA VAL A 90 -9.82 -14.83 -1.85
C VAL A 90 -9.37 -15.58 -0.61
N LEU A 91 -9.97 -16.73 -0.31
CA LEU A 91 -9.61 -17.55 0.85
C LEU A 91 -8.13 -17.96 0.82
N ARG A 92 -7.60 -18.32 -0.36
CA ARG A 92 -6.17 -18.62 -0.54
C ARG A 92 -5.25 -17.43 -0.33
N VAL A 93 -5.70 -16.22 -0.66
CA VAL A 93 -4.94 -14.98 -0.38
C VAL A 93 -4.96 -14.69 1.13
N LEU A 94 -6.13 -14.78 1.76
CA LEU A 94 -6.30 -14.51 3.20
C LEU A 94 -5.55 -15.53 4.07
N SER A 95 -5.49 -16.80 3.66
CA SER A 95 -4.71 -17.82 4.38
C SER A 95 -3.21 -17.49 4.40
N ARG A 96 -2.73 -16.72 3.42
CA ARG A 96 -1.33 -16.26 3.30
C ARG A 96 -1.08 -14.90 3.94
N ALA A 97 -2.04 -14.33 4.69
CA ALA A 97 -1.88 -13.03 5.35
C ALA A 97 -0.56 -12.92 6.15
N ALA A 98 -0.18 -13.99 6.85
CA ALA A 98 1.04 -14.03 7.65
C ALA A 98 2.31 -13.86 6.80
N ALA A 99 2.34 -14.32 5.55
CA ALA A 99 3.47 -14.12 4.63
C ALA A 99 3.71 -12.65 4.29
N PHE A 100 2.67 -11.82 4.47
CA PHE A 100 2.77 -10.37 4.37
C PHE A 100 3.04 -9.71 5.74
N GLY A 101 3.24 -10.46 6.83
CA GLY A 101 3.35 -9.91 8.18
C GLY A 101 2.03 -9.37 8.72
N LEU A 102 0.90 -9.90 8.25
CA LEU A 102 -0.44 -9.50 8.65
C LEU A 102 -1.14 -10.65 9.38
N ASP A 103 -1.90 -10.30 10.41
CA ASP A 103 -2.81 -11.23 11.09
C ASP A 103 -4.05 -11.47 10.22
N ARG A 104 -4.56 -12.70 10.18
CA ARG A 104 -5.77 -13.07 9.42
C ARG A 104 -7.08 -12.75 10.13
N ARG A 105 -7.06 -12.57 11.45
CA ARG A 105 -8.27 -12.31 12.28
C ARG A 105 -9.10 -11.09 11.84
N PRO A 106 -8.49 -9.95 11.45
CA PRO A 106 -9.23 -8.77 10.99
C PRO A 106 -9.96 -8.96 9.66
N TYR A 107 -9.76 -10.07 8.94
CA TYR A 107 -10.33 -10.30 7.61
C TYR A 107 -11.40 -11.40 7.62
N HIS A 108 -12.05 -11.64 8.76
CA HIS A 108 -13.12 -12.63 8.90
C HIS A 108 -12.75 -14.06 8.47
N TYR A 109 -11.46 -14.41 8.38
CA TYR A 109 -11.00 -15.64 7.73
C TYR A 109 -11.68 -16.92 8.25
N GLY A 110 -11.80 -17.08 9.58
CA GLY A 110 -12.45 -18.26 10.16
C GLY A 110 -13.95 -18.34 9.87
N ALA A 111 -14.65 -17.19 9.85
CA ALA A 111 -16.07 -17.13 9.54
C ALA A 111 -16.34 -17.37 8.04
N LEU A 112 -15.49 -16.78 7.19
CA LEU A 112 -15.52 -16.98 5.74
C LEU A 112 -15.27 -18.44 5.36
N LEU A 113 -14.26 -19.09 5.96
CA LEU A 113 -13.97 -20.49 5.69
C LEU A 113 -15.18 -21.39 6.01
N ALA A 114 -15.77 -21.22 7.21
CA ALA A 114 -16.93 -22.01 7.61
C ALA A 114 -18.17 -21.74 6.74
N LEU A 115 -18.39 -20.48 6.33
CA LEU A 115 -19.51 -20.09 5.48
C LEU A 115 -19.36 -20.66 4.07
N HIS A 116 -18.16 -20.53 3.50
CA HIS A 116 -17.83 -20.99 2.16
C HIS A 116 -17.94 -22.51 2.04
N ASP A 117 -17.41 -23.25 3.01
CA ASP A 117 -17.54 -24.72 3.06
C ASP A 117 -19.02 -25.16 3.14
N SER A 118 -19.83 -24.45 3.93
CA SER A 118 -21.27 -24.71 4.03
C SER A 118 -22.02 -24.47 2.73
N LEU A 119 -21.68 -23.40 1.99
CA LEU A 119 -22.29 -23.07 0.70
C LEU A 119 -21.90 -24.06 -0.40
N GLN A 120 -20.68 -24.63 -0.36
CA GLN A 120 -20.28 -25.68 -1.29
C GLN A 120 -20.95 -27.03 -1.01
N ALA A 121 -21.16 -27.36 0.27
CA ALA A 121 -21.75 -28.64 0.67
C ALA A 121 -23.27 -28.72 0.42
N GLN A 122 -23.98 -27.59 0.37
CA GLN A 122 -25.43 -27.52 0.20
C GLN A 122 -25.78 -26.80 -1.10
N SER A 123 -26.25 -27.54 -2.11
CA SER A 123 -26.62 -26.97 -3.41
C SER A 123 -27.85 -26.05 -3.36
N ALA A 124 -28.68 -26.15 -2.31
CA ALA A 124 -29.75 -25.20 -2.02
C ALA A 124 -29.23 -24.05 -1.15
N ALA A 125 -28.33 -23.25 -1.71
CA ALA A 125 -27.76 -22.11 -1.01
C ALA A 125 -28.84 -21.10 -0.61
N HIS A 126 -28.96 -20.83 0.69
CA HIS A 126 -29.87 -19.79 1.19
C HIS A 126 -29.38 -18.42 0.70
N LEU A 127 -30.20 -17.69 -0.06
CA LEU A 127 -29.89 -16.35 -0.60
C LEU A 127 -29.26 -15.40 0.43
N GLY A 128 -29.71 -15.48 1.69
CA GLY A 128 -29.15 -14.70 2.79
C GLY A 128 -27.69 -15.04 3.12
N GLN A 129 -27.29 -16.31 3.02
CA GLN A 129 -25.91 -16.75 3.24
C GLN A 129 -24.99 -16.33 2.09
N GLN A 130 -25.44 -16.48 0.83
CA GLN A 130 -24.70 -16.01 -0.35
C GLN A 130 -24.45 -14.50 -0.28
N SER A 131 -25.48 -13.72 0.09
CA SER A 131 -25.33 -12.27 0.23
C SER A 131 -24.36 -11.89 1.36
N ARG A 132 -24.34 -12.65 2.46
CA ARG A 132 -23.35 -12.46 3.54
C ARG A 132 -21.94 -12.79 3.08
N ASP A 133 -21.77 -13.88 2.34
CA ASP A 133 -20.47 -14.28 1.80
C ASP A 133 -19.93 -13.23 0.83
N GLU A 134 -20.78 -12.73 -0.06
CA GLU A 134 -20.46 -11.64 -0.98
C GLU A 134 -19.96 -10.37 -0.27
N ALA A 135 -20.62 -9.98 0.82
CA ALA A 135 -20.23 -8.81 1.60
C ALA A 135 -18.92 -9.05 2.38
N LEU A 136 -18.76 -10.22 3.00
CA LEU A 136 -17.59 -10.55 3.81
C LEU A 136 -16.33 -10.75 2.97
N LEU A 137 -16.42 -11.40 1.81
CA LEU A 137 -15.29 -11.57 0.89
C LEU A 137 -14.77 -10.20 0.41
N THR A 138 -15.70 -9.31 0.04
CA THR A 138 -15.38 -7.95 -0.38
C THR A 138 -14.76 -7.15 0.77
N ASP A 139 -15.37 -7.17 1.96
CA ASP A 139 -14.86 -6.46 3.14
C ASP A 139 -13.44 -6.91 3.52
N ALA A 140 -13.22 -8.22 3.57
CA ALA A 140 -11.94 -8.83 3.89
C ALA A 140 -10.84 -8.39 2.90
N LEU A 141 -11.14 -8.37 1.60
CA LEU A 141 -10.19 -7.92 0.58
C LEU A 141 -9.90 -6.43 0.64
N LEU A 142 -10.93 -5.59 0.77
CA LEU A 142 -10.73 -4.14 0.86
C LEU A 142 -9.92 -3.77 2.11
N GLN A 143 -10.17 -4.44 3.23
CA GLN A 143 -9.37 -4.28 4.45
C GLN A 143 -7.94 -4.79 4.26
N LEU A 144 -7.74 -5.94 3.60
CA LEU A 144 -6.41 -6.47 3.29
C LEU A 144 -5.62 -5.51 2.39
N PHE A 145 -6.22 -5.00 1.31
CA PHE A 145 -5.58 -4.06 0.38
C PHE A 145 -5.16 -2.77 1.11
N ALA A 146 -6.05 -2.23 1.94
CA ALA A 146 -5.73 -1.08 2.77
C ALA A 146 -4.54 -1.35 3.70
N HIS A 147 -4.50 -2.52 4.36
CA HIS A 147 -3.38 -2.90 5.22
C HIS A 147 -2.08 -3.20 4.46
N LEU A 148 -2.16 -3.72 3.23
CA LEU A 148 -0.97 -3.94 2.41
C LEU A 148 -0.34 -2.62 1.98
N GLN A 149 -1.16 -1.65 1.59
CA GLN A 149 -0.73 -0.34 1.11
C GLN A 149 -0.26 0.57 2.24
N HIS A 150 -1.08 0.69 3.28
CA HIS A 150 -0.92 1.72 4.32
C HIS A 150 -0.58 1.14 5.69
N GLY A 151 -0.39 -0.17 5.83
CA GLY A 151 -0.18 -0.78 7.14
C GLY A 151 -1.37 -0.68 8.08
N ARG A 152 -1.14 -1.03 9.35
CA ARG A 152 -2.13 -1.07 10.45
C ARG A 152 -1.93 0.02 11.50
N VAL A 153 -0.71 0.55 11.65
CA VAL A 153 -0.34 1.37 12.83
C VAL A 153 -0.69 2.86 12.67
N ARG A 154 -0.77 3.38 11.44
CA ARG A 154 -1.22 4.76 11.19
C ARG A 154 -2.67 4.76 10.70
N ALA A 155 -3.61 4.75 11.64
CA ALA A 155 -5.05 4.84 11.36
C ALA A 155 -5.48 6.18 10.71
N SER A 156 -4.63 7.22 10.73
CA SER A 156 -5.00 8.58 10.33
C SER A 156 -5.06 8.85 8.82
N VAL A 157 -4.85 7.84 7.97
CA VAL A 157 -5.03 7.95 6.49
C VAL A 157 -6.27 7.16 6.02
N LEU A 158 -7.08 6.65 6.95
CA LEU A 158 -8.30 5.89 6.62
C LEU A 158 -9.48 6.76 6.11
N ALA A 159 -9.18 7.97 5.65
CA ALA A 159 -10.05 8.79 4.80
C ALA A 159 -9.36 9.14 3.46
N ALA A 160 -8.45 8.28 2.97
CA ALA A 160 -8.11 8.32 1.55
C ALA A 160 -9.39 8.04 0.77
N ASP A 161 -9.78 8.96 -0.13
CA ASP A 161 -10.95 8.84 -1.00
C ASP A 161 -11.01 7.42 -1.56
N ALA A 162 -11.90 6.61 -1.02
CA ALA A 162 -11.98 5.21 -1.40
C ALA A 162 -12.47 5.02 -2.83
N THR A 163 -13.03 6.08 -3.40
CA THR A 163 -13.46 6.27 -4.78
C THR A 163 -12.36 6.88 -5.66
N ALA A 164 -11.17 7.18 -5.12
CA ALA A 164 -10.05 7.61 -5.94
C ALA A 164 -9.72 6.52 -6.97
N PRO A 165 -9.37 6.88 -8.22
CA PRO A 165 -9.02 5.92 -9.27
C PRO A 165 -7.81 5.04 -8.93
N THR A 166 -7.08 5.36 -7.85
CA THR A 166 -5.95 4.60 -7.30
C THR A 166 -6.25 4.01 -5.92
N GLY A 167 -7.53 3.83 -5.57
CA GLY A 167 -7.99 3.31 -4.29
C GLY A 167 -8.27 1.79 -4.29
N PRO A 168 -8.54 1.21 -3.11
CA PRO A 168 -8.76 -0.23 -2.96
C PRO A 168 -9.99 -0.76 -3.74
N VAL A 169 -11.02 0.06 -3.91
CA VAL A 169 -12.23 -0.29 -4.69
C VAL A 169 -11.87 -0.44 -6.18
N ALA A 170 -11.16 0.54 -6.74
CA ALA A 170 -10.72 0.51 -8.14
C ALA A 170 -9.82 -0.71 -8.42
N TRP A 171 -8.89 -1.03 -7.52
CA TRP A 171 -8.05 -2.22 -7.66
C TRP A 171 -8.82 -3.53 -7.59
N LEU A 172 -9.81 -3.63 -6.70
CA LEU A 172 -10.67 -4.79 -6.63
C LEU A 172 -11.47 -4.95 -7.93
N GLN A 173 -12.03 -3.87 -8.46
CA GLN A 173 -12.76 -3.89 -9.73
C GLN A 173 -11.86 -4.34 -10.89
N GLN A 174 -10.64 -3.82 -10.97
CA GLN A 174 -9.66 -4.23 -11.97
C GLN A 174 -9.30 -5.72 -11.82
N ALA A 175 -9.09 -6.21 -10.59
CA ALA A 175 -8.82 -7.62 -10.33
C ALA A 175 -9.96 -8.55 -10.79
N LEU A 176 -11.21 -8.11 -10.62
CA LEU A 176 -12.39 -8.84 -11.10
C LEU A 176 -12.46 -8.85 -12.63
N GLN A 177 -12.07 -7.77 -13.30
CA GLN A 177 -12.03 -7.70 -14.77
C GLN A 177 -10.93 -8.60 -15.33
N GLU A 178 -9.74 -8.58 -14.74
CA GLU A 178 -8.58 -9.38 -15.16
C GLU A 178 -8.64 -10.84 -14.68
N GLN A 179 -9.56 -11.17 -13.76
CA GLN A 179 -9.62 -12.46 -13.05
C GLN A 179 -8.29 -12.80 -12.34
N ALA A 180 -7.56 -11.78 -11.87
CA ALA A 180 -6.19 -11.89 -11.40
C ALA A 180 -5.99 -11.22 -10.04
N LEU A 181 -6.57 -11.78 -8.98
CA LEU A 181 -6.46 -11.24 -7.61
C LEU A 181 -5.01 -11.10 -7.11
N ALA A 182 -4.13 -12.03 -7.52
CA ALA A 182 -2.71 -11.98 -7.17
C ALA A 182 -2.01 -10.71 -7.67
N ASN A 183 -2.40 -10.20 -8.84
CA ASN A 183 -1.86 -8.95 -9.38
C ASN A 183 -2.27 -7.78 -8.50
N ALA A 184 -3.55 -7.67 -8.13
CA ALA A 184 -4.00 -6.60 -7.24
C ALA A 184 -3.28 -6.65 -5.88
N VAL A 185 -3.15 -7.84 -5.29
CA VAL A 185 -2.37 -8.03 -4.05
C VAL A 185 -0.94 -7.52 -4.22
N HIS A 186 -0.27 -7.82 -5.34
CA HIS A 186 1.08 -7.34 -5.63
C HIS A 186 1.14 -5.81 -5.79
N HIS A 187 0.18 -5.19 -6.50
CA HIS A 187 0.13 -3.74 -6.70
C HIS A 187 -0.14 -2.96 -5.40
N CYS A 188 -0.90 -3.55 -4.46
CA CYS A 188 -1.16 -2.94 -3.16
C CYS A 188 0.08 -2.89 -2.25
N GLN A 189 1.15 -3.59 -2.60
CA GLN A 189 2.33 -3.71 -1.75
C GLN A 189 3.38 -2.64 -2.09
N PRO A 190 4.18 -2.18 -1.10
CA PRO A 190 5.29 -1.29 -1.34
C PRO A 190 6.26 -1.84 -2.38
N ALA A 191 6.59 -1.01 -3.37
CA ALA A 191 7.54 -1.36 -4.43
C ALA A 191 9.00 -1.31 -3.97
N SER A 192 9.29 -0.88 -2.74
CA SER A 192 10.66 -0.76 -2.23
C SER A 192 11.39 -2.11 -2.24
N ARG A 193 12.70 -2.07 -2.49
CA ARG A 193 13.54 -3.25 -2.52
C ARG A 193 13.55 -3.94 -1.16
N GLU A 194 13.64 -3.15 -0.11
CA GLU A 194 13.75 -3.60 1.27
C GLU A 194 12.48 -4.33 1.71
N TYR A 195 11.30 -3.83 1.34
CA TYR A 195 10.03 -4.52 1.59
C TYR A 195 9.99 -5.88 0.89
N ARG A 196 10.29 -5.92 -0.42
CA ARG A 196 10.26 -7.16 -1.21
C ARG A 196 11.28 -8.20 -0.75
N GLN A 197 12.42 -7.79 -0.20
CA GLN A 197 13.42 -8.70 0.35
C GLN A 197 13.03 -9.31 1.70
N LEU A 198 12.24 -8.61 2.51
CA LEU A 198 11.83 -9.10 3.83
C LEU A 198 10.74 -10.17 3.75
N GLN A 199 9.87 -10.13 2.74
CA GLN A 199 8.77 -11.07 2.58
C GLN A 199 9.19 -12.54 2.45
N PRO A 200 10.13 -12.94 1.56
CA PRO A 200 10.55 -14.33 1.47
C PRO A 200 11.21 -14.81 2.75
N ALA A 201 11.95 -13.94 3.45
CA ALA A 201 12.55 -14.27 4.75
C ALA A 201 11.47 -14.57 5.81
N LEU A 202 10.41 -13.74 5.85
CA LEU A 202 9.27 -13.98 6.73
C LEU A 202 8.49 -15.25 6.35
N ALA A 203 8.25 -15.47 5.05
CA ALA A 203 7.54 -16.64 4.56
C ALA A 203 8.30 -17.94 4.86
N ALA A 204 9.62 -17.96 4.70
CA ALA A 204 10.46 -19.11 5.06
C ALA A 204 10.36 -19.42 6.57
N TRP A 205 10.30 -18.39 7.40
CA TRP A 205 10.13 -18.57 8.85
C TRP A 205 8.76 -19.14 9.22
N LEU A 206 7.70 -18.74 8.53
CA LEU A 206 6.35 -19.26 8.77
C LEU A 206 6.16 -20.72 8.33
N GLN A 207 6.98 -21.23 7.39
CA GLN A 207 6.92 -22.64 7.01
C GLN A 207 7.31 -23.58 8.16
N THR A 208 8.15 -23.12 9.10
CA THR A 208 8.57 -23.91 10.26
C THR A 208 7.63 -23.75 11.46
N GLN A 209 6.77 -22.72 11.46
CA GLN A 209 5.73 -22.49 12.48
C GLN A 209 4.45 -21.92 11.85
N PRO A 210 3.49 -22.79 11.45
CA PRO A 210 2.35 -22.40 10.62
C PRO A 210 1.29 -21.57 11.35
N ASP A 211 1.27 -21.56 12.68
CA ASP A 211 0.24 -20.88 13.46
C ASP A 211 0.68 -19.48 13.91
N TRP A 212 -0.14 -18.48 13.55
CA TRP A 212 -0.14 -17.15 14.16
C TRP A 212 -0.67 -17.25 15.60
N ALA A 213 0.12 -17.85 16.50
CA ALA A 213 -0.18 -17.95 17.92
C ALA A 213 0.58 -16.84 18.66
N PRO A 214 -0.12 -15.76 19.11
CA PRO A 214 0.55 -14.59 19.68
C PRO A 214 1.56 -14.96 20.78
N ASP A 215 1.17 -15.88 21.67
CA ASP A 215 1.96 -16.24 22.86
C ASP A 215 3.28 -16.96 22.53
N ALA A 216 3.27 -17.85 21.53
CA ALA A 216 4.48 -18.52 21.04
C ALA A 216 5.38 -17.55 20.24
N LEU A 217 4.76 -16.63 19.48
CA LEU A 217 5.46 -15.65 18.66
C LEU A 217 6.14 -14.57 19.49
N TRP A 218 5.62 -14.18 20.65
CA TRP A 218 6.29 -13.22 21.56
C TRP A 218 7.65 -13.71 22.07
N GLN A 219 7.88 -15.03 22.08
CA GLN A 219 9.17 -15.62 22.41
C GLN A 219 10.18 -15.57 21.24
N GLN A 220 9.74 -15.06 20.07
CA GLN A 220 10.50 -15.05 18.81
C GLN A 220 10.76 -13.61 18.33
N PRO A 221 11.77 -12.92 18.87
CA PRO A 221 12.00 -11.50 18.58
C PRO A 221 12.31 -11.22 17.10
N GLN A 222 12.87 -12.20 16.37
CA GLN A 222 13.21 -12.03 14.95
C GLN A 222 11.96 -11.86 14.06
N PHE A 223 10.89 -12.60 14.38
CA PHE A 223 9.63 -12.49 13.65
C PHE A 223 9.02 -11.09 13.80
N TRP A 224 8.89 -10.63 15.04
CA TRP A 224 8.33 -9.31 15.31
C TRP A 224 9.21 -8.20 14.72
N SER A 225 10.53 -8.35 14.77
CA SER A 225 11.45 -7.44 14.09
C SER A 225 11.18 -7.37 12.57
N ALA A 226 10.99 -8.52 11.91
CA ALA A 226 10.66 -8.57 10.49
C ALA A 226 9.27 -7.99 10.20
N ALA A 227 8.25 -8.37 10.97
CA ALA A 227 6.87 -7.89 10.81
C ALA A 227 6.77 -6.37 11.03
N PHE A 228 7.41 -5.83 12.09
CA PHE A 228 7.48 -4.39 12.31
C PHE A 228 8.31 -3.67 11.26
N SER A 229 9.35 -4.32 10.71
CA SER A 229 10.11 -3.76 9.59
C SER A 229 9.25 -3.67 8.32
N LEU A 230 8.47 -4.70 7.99
CA LEU A 230 7.50 -4.63 6.89
C LEU A 230 6.49 -3.51 7.12
N GLU A 231 5.98 -3.36 8.33
CA GLU A 231 5.05 -2.29 8.70
C GLU A 231 5.68 -0.89 8.51
N ARG A 232 6.93 -0.69 8.95
CA ARG A 232 7.67 0.56 8.72
C ARG A 232 7.85 0.86 7.24
N TRP A 233 8.13 -0.16 6.42
CA TRP A 233 8.31 0.02 4.97
C TRP A 233 7.01 0.31 4.22
N ARG A 234 5.84 -0.08 4.73
CA ARG A 234 4.55 0.37 4.19
C ARG A 234 4.31 1.85 4.41
N GLN A 235 4.77 2.38 5.54
CA GLN A 235 4.64 3.79 5.89
C GLN A 235 5.76 4.65 5.31
N ALA A 236 6.76 4.03 4.67
CA ALA A 236 7.88 4.75 4.11
C ALA A 236 7.42 5.54 2.87
N PRO A 237 7.96 6.74 2.64
CA PRO A 237 7.74 7.45 1.39
C PRO A 237 8.12 6.59 0.19
N VAL A 238 7.40 6.73 -0.92
CA VAL A 238 7.73 6.07 -2.17
C VAL A 238 9.14 6.50 -2.59
N ALA A 239 10.03 5.53 -2.75
CA ALA A 239 11.43 5.80 -3.07
C ALA A 239 11.57 6.26 -4.53
N ASP A 240 12.35 7.33 -4.73
CA ASP A 240 12.79 7.76 -6.05
C ASP A 240 13.66 6.67 -6.71
N THR A 241 13.89 6.80 -8.02
CA THR A 241 14.77 5.86 -8.74
C THR A 241 16.21 5.90 -8.23
N ALA A 242 16.65 7.01 -7.61
CA ALA A 242 17.94 7.12 -6.93
C ALA A 242 17.76 7.82 -5.57
N TYR A 243 18.29 7.22 -4.50
CA TYR A 243 18.13 7.72 -3.14
C TYR A 243 19.27 7.27 -2.21
N VAL A 244 19.42 7.98 -1.09
CA VAL A 244 20.33 7.59 -0.01
C VAL A 244 19.50 7.05 1.15
N LEU A 245 19.77 5.82 1.57
CA LEU A 245 19.12 5.17 2.70
C LEU A 245 20.10 5.12 3.88
N LEU A 246 19.69 5.73 4.99
CA LEU A 246 20.42 5.66 6.25
C LEU A 246 19.71 4.70 7.21
N ASN A 247 20.31 3.54 7.48
CA ASN A 247 19.82 2.59 8.45
C ASN A 247 20.52 2.80 9.80
N LEU A 248 19.90 3.65 10.64
CA LEU A 248 20.44 4.03 11.96
C LEU A 248 20.84 2.82 12.83
N PRO A 249 19.98 1.83 13.12
CA PRO A 249 20.37 0.70 13.96
C PRO A 249 21.45 -0.20 13.35
N ALA A 250 21.65 -0.14 12.03
CA ALA A 250 22.69 -0.91 11.34
C ALA A 250 24.02 -0.14 11.17
N TYR A 251 24.08 1.14 11.57
CA TYR A 251 25.23 2.03 11.34
C TYR A 251 25.69 2.03 9.87
N GLU A 252 24.73 2.00 8.95
CA GLU A 252 24.98 1.84 7.52
C GLU A 252 24.23 2.87 6.68
N LEU A 253 24.96 3.47 5.74
CA LEU A 253 24.43 4.28 4.66
C LEU A 253 24.57 3.50 3.35
N GLN A 254 23.49 3.43 2.58
CA GLN A 254 23.47 2.87 1.23
C GLN A 254 23.06 3.96 0.25
N VAL A 255 23.76 4.04 -0.88
CA VAL A 255 23.33 4.83 -2.04
C VAL A 255 22.72 3.86 -3.03
N LEU A 256 21.47 4.11 -3.41
CA LEU A 256 20.72 3.27 -4.34
C LEU A 256 20.45 4.03 -5.63
N SER A 257 20.54 3.31 -6.75
CA SER A 257 20.15 3.78 -8.08
C SER A 257 19.52 2.62 -8.85
N GLN A 258 18.33 2.85 -9.41
CA GLN A 258 17.53 1.87 -10.15
C GLN A 258 17.35 0.55 -9.38
N GLY A 259 17.12 0.65 -8.06
CA GLY A 259 16.95 -0.50 -7.18
C GLY A 259 18.24 -1.28 -6.88
N ARG A 260 19.42 -0.79 -7.27
CA ARG A 260 20.72 -1.40 -6.96
C ARG A 260 21.51 -0.53 -6.00
N VAL A 261 22.21 -1.16 -5.05
CA VAL A 261 23.14 -0.46 -4.16
C VAL A 261 24.42 -0.15 -4.94
N VAL A 262 24.69 1.13 -5.17
CA VAL A 262 25.89 1.61 -5.90
C VAL A 262 27.03 2.00 -4.97
N ALA A 263 26.73 2.31 -3.71
CA ALA A 263 27.73 2.55 -2.67
C ALA A 263 27.21 2.17 -1.29
N ARG A 264 28.13 1.82 -0.39
CA ARG A 264 27.84 1.43 0.99
C ARG A 264 28.91 1.97 1.91
N HIS A 265 28.49 2.60 3.00
CA HIS A 265 29.38 3.23 3.97
C HIS A 265 28.94 2.92 5.39
N ARG A 266 29.91 2.77 6.31
CA ARG A 266 29.63 2.82 7.74
C ARG A 266 29.45 4.27 8.17
N VAL A 267 28.52 4.50 9.09
CA VAL A 267 28.21 5.84 9.62
C VAL A 267 28.27 5.86 11.14
N VAL A 268 28.59 7.02 11.69
CA VAL A 268 28.46 7.29 13.12
C VAL A 268 27.14 8.02 13.33
N ILE A 269 26.38 7.59 14.34
CA ILE A 269 25.10 8.20 14.72
C ILE A 269 25.21 8.77 16.14
N GLY A 270 24.23 9.60 16.50
CA GLY A 270 24.11 10.16 17.83
C GLY A 270 24.00 9.10 18.93
N LYS A 271 24.39 9.47 20.15
CA LYS A 271 24.27 8.61 21.34
C LYS A 271 22.80 8.37 21.67
N PRO A 272 22.43 7.32 22.44
CA PRO A 272 21.03 7.10 22.84
C PRO A 272 20.37 8.30 23.53
N GLN A 273 21.15 9.10 24.27
CA GLN A 273 20.67 10.32 24.94
C GLN A 273 20.50 11.52 23.97
N THR A 274 21.19 11.49 22.83
CA THR A 274 21.16 12.53 21.77
C THR A 274 21.02 11.86 20.39
N PRO A 275 19.91 11.16 20.13
CA PRO A 275 19.79 10.29 18.97
C PRO A 275 19.72 11.09 17.68
N SER A 276 20.30 10.55 16.60
CA SER A 276 20.09 11.08 15.26
C SER A 276 18.60 10.99 14.88
N PRO A 277 17.96 12.08 14.45
CA PRO A 277 16.54 12.05 14.09
C PRO A 277 16.30 11.24 12.82
N THR A 278 15.12 10.62 12.72
CA THR A 278 14.66 10.00 11.47
C THR A 278 13.97 11.07 10.62
N LEU A 279 14.34 11.19 9.34
CA LEU A 279 13.78 12.18 8.42
C LEU A 279 13.70 11.63 6.98
N SER A 280 12.88 12.28 6.16
CA SER A 280 12.86 12.13 4.70
C SER A 280 13.05 13.50 4.09
N SER A 281 14.08 13.65 3.24
CA SER A 281 14.43 14.93 2.61
C SER A 281 15.20 14.68 1.32
N ARG A 282 15.51 15.77 0.59
CA ARG A 282 16.33 15.77 -0.61
C ARG A 282 17.67 16.44 -0.33
N ILE A 283 18.74 15.89 -0.89
CA ILE A 283 20.07 16.51 -0.85
C ILE A 283 20.09 17.59 -1.94
N SER A 284 20.04 18.86 -1.53
CA SER A 284 19.99 20.00 -2.46
C SER A 284 21.36 20.44 -2.96
N TYR A 285 22.37 20.34 -2.11
CA TYR A 285 23.75 20.68 -2.44
C TYR A 285 24.71 19.85 -1.58
N PHE A 286 25.95 19.75 -2.04
CA PHE A 286 27.07 19.19 -1.30
C PHE A 286 28.20 20.21 -1.32
N THR A 287 28.89 20.35 -0.20
CA THR A 287 30.04 21.26 -0.07
C THR A 287 31.24 20.46 0.39
N THR A 288 32.38 20.70 -0.26
CA THR A 288 33.69 20.20 0.14
C THR A 288 34.37 21.29 0.97
N ALA A 289 34.83 20.97 2.18
CA ALA A 289 35.43 21.92 3.12
C ALA A 289 34.47 23.03 3.60
N ALA A 290 33.34 22.62 4.18
CA ALA A 290 32.44 23.54 4.87
C ALA A 290 33.05 24.08 6.17
N ASP A 291 32.74 25.33 6.49
CA ASP A 291 32.89 25.84 7.85
C ASP A 291 31.90 25.12 8.79
N TRP A 292 32.37 24.75 9.98
CA TRP A 292 31.51 24.14 11.00
C TRP A 292 30.97 25.20 11.97
N HIS A 293 29.72 25.60 11.77
CA HIS A 293 29.00 26.41 12.74
C HIS A 293 28.43 25.54 13.85
N ALA A 294 29.13 25.51 14.98
CA ALA A 294 28.76 24.69 16.14
C ALA A 294 27.38 25.10 16.70
N PRO A 295 26.44 24.15 16.91
CA PRO A 295 25.18 24.42 17.59
C PRO A 295 25.40 25.00 18.99
N ARG A 296 24.54 25.93 19.43
CA ARG A 296 24.71 26.71 20.68
C ARG A 296 25.09 25.89 21.92
N SER A 297 24.59 24.66 22.04
CA SER A 297 24.91 23.79 23.17
C SER A 297 26.40 23.45 23.27
N ILE A 298 27.12 23.33 22.16
CA ILE A 298 28.54 22.96 22.14
C ILE A 298 29.41 24.13 22.65
N PRO A 299 29.31 25.37 22.12
CA PRO A 299 30.06 26.48 22.69
C PRO A 299 29.80 26.70 24.18
N VAL A 300 28.56 26.53 24.63
CA VAL A 300 28.17 26.78 26.03
C VAL A 300 28.64 25.66 26.98
N ASN A 301 28.43 24.40 26.61
CA ASN A 301 28.65 23.27 27.53
C ASN A 301 30.04 22.66 27.41
N GLU A 302 30.70 22.80 26.26
CA GLU A 302 31.98 22.13 25.97
C GLU A 302 33.13 23.13 25.81
N ILE A 303 32.95 24.16 24.99
CA ILE A 303 34.04 25.11 24.67
C ILE A 303 34.24 26.13 25.80
N LEU A 304 33.17 26.75 26.32
CA LEU A 304 33.26 27.78 27.36
C LEU A 304 33.97 27.30 28.64
N PRO A 305 33.73 26.08 29.16
CA PRO A 305 34.49 25.56 30.30
C PRO A 305 35.99 25.37 30.01
N CYS A 306 36.37 25.06 28.77
CA CYS A 306 37.77 24.99 28.34
C CYS A 306 38.38 26.39 28.23
N LEU A 307 37.65 27.34 27.65
CA LEU A 307 38.08 28.72 27.50
C LEU A 307 38.29 29.44 28.85
N ARG A 308 37.46 29.12 29.85
CA ARG A 308 37.64 29.61 31.24
C ARG A 308 38.92 29.10 31.90
N ARG A 309 39.41 27.92 31.49
CA ARG A 309 40.65 27.32 32.00
C ARG A 309 41.87 27.81 31.21
N GLU A 310 41.74 27.96 29.90
CA GLU A 310 42.80 28.39 29.01
C GLU A 310 42.28 29.39 27.97
N SER A 311 42.73 30.64 28.05
CA SER A 311 42.28 31.71 27.16
C SER A 311 42.71 31.52 25.70
N GLY A 312 43.78 30.76 25.45
CA GLY A 312 44.30 30.45 24.11
C GLY A 312 43.57 29.33 23.36
N TYR A 313 42.58 28.68 24.00
CA TYR A 313 41.93 27.48 23.49
C TYR A 313 41.35 27.62 22.06
N LEU A 314 40.71 28.76 21.76
CA LEU A 314 40.09 28.98 20.45
C LEU A 314 41.13 29.01 19.31
N ALA A 315 42.26 29.69 19.51
CA ALA A 315 43.31 29.80 18.51
C ALA A 315 44.01 28.45 18.27
N GLN A 316 44.24 27.68 19.34
CA GLN A 316 44.86 26.34 19.24
C GLN A 316 43.97 25.34 18.48
N HIS A 317 42.65 25.49 18.57
CA HIS A 317 41.68 24.60 17.93
C HIS A 317 41.01 25.20 16.68
N ASN A 318 41.53 26.31 16.15
CA ASN A 318 41.04 26.98 14.94
C ASN A 318 39.55 27.39 14.99
N TYR A 319 39.08 27.86 16.15
CA TYR A 319 37.76 28.45 16.29
C TYR A 319 37.77 29.96 16.07
N ALA A 320 36.85 30.44 15.26
CA ALA A 320 36.56 31.87 15.09
C ALA A 320 35.26 32.26 15.80
N LEU A 321 35.24 33.44 16.42
CA LEU A 321 34.03 34.04 17.01
C LEU A 321 33.43 35.05 16.03
N TYR A 322 32.13 34.94 15.80
CA TYR A 322 31.37 35.88 14.98
C TYR A 322 30.36 36.61 15.88
N SER A 323 30.20 37.92 15.66
CA SER A 323 29.29 38.79 16.41
C SER A 323 27.91 38.87 15.77
#